data_AF-A0A6A6M4U2-F1
#
_entry.id   AF-A0A6A6M4U2-F1
#
_cell.length_a   1.000
_cell.length_b   1.000
_cell.length_c   1.000
_cell.angle_alpha   90.00
_cell.angle_beta   90.00
_cell.angle_gamma   90.00
#
_symmetry.space_group_name_H-M   'P 1'
#
loop_
_entity.id
_entity.type
_entity.pdbx_description
1 polymer ?
#
loop_
_entity_poly.entity_id
_entity_poly.type
_entity_poly.pdbx_seq_one_letter_code
_entity_poly.pdbx_strand_id
1 'polypeptide(L)'
;MYPYRRPDRQIQSLLRNTHLALSHDHPFYRHFSANAASVKLTAIYGDLAEARKKPRQLPPVKAEVETIRQELQRGRFSDETLQILESLLVCKDAKSLMETRSSLTEFMRSKSLSVMRDITEKTVEQKLWIMEFFVRAFALLGDIEGCLALKYESLLLRQVKSSGCPFLQVSSMEWLNFAEHLLDNGFYPIARQACENALLGIQKDDVVNAKICEFSGSKRIKRIRDHAVISSASGSVQAQATEYLKRKTIEKSNICSPVSKDIQSMANILFRNGIKKRNVRQLLESQRPGS
;
A
#
# COMPACT_ATOMS: atom_id res chain seq x y z
N MET A 1 -0.48 -17.67 -19.92
CA MET A 1 0.87 -17.16 -19.60
C MET A 1 0.83 -15.66 -19.86
N TYR A 2 0.48 -14.87 -18.85
CA TYR A 2 0.34 -13.40 -18.96
C TYR A 2 1.56 -12.73 -18.32
N PRO A 3 2.16 -11.71 -18.94
CA PRO A 3 3.35 -11.07 -18.40
C PRO A 3 2.99 -10.20 -17.19
N TYR A 4 3.64 -10.50 -16.08
CA TYR A 4 3.64 -9.77 -14.82
C TYR A 4 4.22 -8.36 -15.05
N ARG A 5 3.38 -7.32 -15.10
CA ARG A 5 3.84 -5.93 -15.18
C ARG A 5 4.24 -5.48 -13.76
N ARG A 6 5.55 -5.25 -13.56
CA ARG A 6 6.12 -4.79 -12.29
C ARG A 6 5.43 -3.49 -11.82
N PRO A 7 5.19 -3.29 -10.51
CA PRO A 7 4.91 -1.96 -9.99
C PRO A 7 6.10 -1.05 -10.28
N ASP A 8 5.79 0.16 -10.74
CA ASP A 8 6.72 1.06 -11.39
C ASP A 8 7.81 1.53 -10.41
N ARG A 9 9.06 1.13 -10.68
CA ARG A 9 10.23 1.46 -9.85
C ARG A 9 10.57 2.96 -9.84
N GLN A 10 9.91 3.76 -10.68
CA GLN A 10 10.13 5.20 -10.79
C GLN A 10 9.54 6.01 -9.63
N ILE A 11 8.44 5.57 -9.01
CA ILE A 11 7.88 6.28 -7.83
C ILE A 11 8.85 6.19 -6.64
N GLN A 12 9.52 5.04 -6.48
CA GLN A 12 10.49 4.77 -5.41
C GLN A 12 11.87 5.40 -5.65
N SER A 13 12.21 5.78 -6.89
CA SER A 13 13.42 6.58 -7.15
C SER A 13 13.17 8.08 -7.12
N LEU A 14 11.92 8.53 -7.25
CA LEU A 14 11.62 9.96 -7.34
C LEU A 14 11.51 10.67 -5.98
N LEU A 15 11.03 9.99 -4.95
CA LEU A 15 10.94 10.49 -3.56
C LEU A 15 12.29 10.51 -2.82
N ARG A 16 13.36 10.00 -3.46
CA ARG A 16 14.73 10.01 -2.94
C ARG A 16 15.39 11.40 -2.91
N ASN A 17 14.86 12.39 -3.63
CA ASN A 17 15.54 13.68 -3.85
C ASN A 17 14.74 14.92 -3.39
N THR A 18 13.56 14.77 -2.79
CA THR A 18 12.85 15.92 -2.24
C THR A 18 13.40 16.27 -0.86
N HIS A 19 14.12 17.38 -0.77
CA HIS A 19 14.56 18.05 0.47
C HIS A 19 13.36 18.62 1.28
N LEU A 20 12.22 17.93 1.27
CA LEU A 20 11.18 18.06 2.29
C LEU A 20 11.64 17.13 3.41
N ALA A 21 12.34 17.70 4.38
CA ALA A 21 13.03 17.02 5.48
C ALA A 21 12.46 15.63 5.86
N LEU A 22 13.25 14.57 5.59
CA LEU A 22 13.83 13.67 6.60
C LEU A 22 14.70 12.57 5.93
N SER A 23 15.95 12.51 6.40
CA SER A 23 16.98 11.47 6.32
C SER A 23 16.73 10.21 5.46
N HIS A 24 17.79 9.84 4.72
CA HIS A 24 17.98 8.69 3.81
C HIS A 24 17.57 7.28 4.32
N ASP A 25 17.07 7.13 5.55
CA ASP A 25 16.77 5.84 6.20
C ASP A 25 15.31 5.67 6.65
N HIS A 26 14.37 6.48 6.14
CA HIS A 26 12.97 6.40 6.57
C HIS A 26 12.28 5.07 6.15
N PRO A 27 11.69 4.28 7.09
CA PRO A 27 11.11 2.95 6.84
C PRO A 27 9.99 2.91 5.78
N PHE A 28 9.39 4.05 5.49
CA PHE A 28 8.34 4.26 4.49
C PHE A 28 8.71 3.71 3.10
N TYR A 29 9.97 3.88 2.69
CA TYR A 29 10.42 3.53 1.34
C TYR A 29 10.76 2.04 1.16
N ARG A 30 11.05 1.31 2.24
CA ARG A 30 11.41 -0.13 2.16
C ARG A 30 10.19 -1.04 2.02
N HIS A 31 9.03 -0.64 2.54
CA HIS A 31 7.87 -1.52 2.65
C HIS A 31 6.83 -1.37 1.52
N PHE A 32 6.82 -0.25 0.79
CA PHE A 32 5.82 0.02 -0.25
C PHE A 32 6.01 -0.83 -1.53
N SER A 33 7.22 -1.35 -1.77
CA SER A 33 7.53 -2.22 -2.91
C SER A 33 7.01 -3.66 -2.76
N ALA A 34 6.65 -4.08 -1.54
CA ALA A 34 6.46 -5.50 -1.22
C ALA A 34 4.99 -5.97 -1.16
N ASN A 35 4.00 -5.07 -1.00
CA ASN A 35 2.63 -5.47 -0.65
C ASN A 35 1.54 -5.10 -1.67
N ALA A 36 1.88 -4.90 -2.95
CA ALA A 36 0.88 -4.69 -4.02
C ALA A 36 0.03 -5.94 -4.37
N ALA A 37 0.16 -7.03 -3.63
CA ALA A 37 -0.47 -8.32 -3.91
C ALA A 37 -1.40 -8.77 -2.78
N SER A 38 -2.46 -8.00 -2.49
CA SER A 38 -3.73 -8.49 -1.93
C SER A 38 -4.59 -7.32 -1.44
N VAL A 39 -5.29 -6.65 -2.35
CA VAL A 39 -6.47 -5.86 -1.97
C VAL A 39 -7.65 -6.42 -2.75
N LYS A 40 -8.55 -7.10 -2.02
CA LYS A 40 -9.87 -7.50 -2.50
C LYS A 40 -10.68 -6.22 -2.71
N LEU A 41 -11.07 -5.97 -3.96
CA LEU A 41 -12.10 -4.99 -4.30
C LEU A 41 -13.44 -5.51 -3.77
N THR A 42 -13.92 -4.95 -2.67
CA THR A 42 -15.32 -5.10 -2.24
C THR A 42 -15.93 -3.74 -1.92
N ALA A 43 -16.83 -3.36 -2.82
CA ALA A 43 -18.10 -2.65 -2.60
C ALA A 43 -18.09 -1.31 -1.85
N ILE A 44 -18.04 -0.23 -2.63
CA ILE A 44 -18.84 0.98 -2.36
C ILE A 44 -19.57 1.34 -3.65
N TYR A 45 -20.71 0.71 -3.90
CA TYR A 45 -21.77 1.23 -4.76
C TYR A 45 -23.10 0.73 -4.18
N GLY A 46 -23.64 1.50 -3.25
CA GLY A 46 -25.04 1.43 -2.84
C GLY A 46 -25.76 2.63 -3.46
N ASP A 47 -26.72 2.33 -4.32
CA ASP A 47 -27.90 3.10 -4.72
C ASP A 47 -27.77 4.61 -4.96
N LEU A 48 -27.82 4.97 -6.25
CA LEU A 48 -28.49 6.18 -6.73
C LEU A 48 -29.04 5.92 -8.13
N ALA A 49 -30.14 5.16 -8.16
CA ALA A 49 -31.03 5.10 -9.29
C ALA A 49 -32.03 6.27 -9.23
N GLU A 50 -32.31 6.80 -10.42
CA GLU A 50 -33.44 7.68 -10.79
C GLU A 50 -33.34 9.19 -10.51
N ALA A 51 -32.78 9.89 -11.51
CA ALA A 51 -33.40 11.11 -12.02
C ALA A 51 -33.20 11.20 -13.53
N ARG A 52 -34.23 10.79 -14.30
CA ARG A 52 -34.31 11.05 -15.75
C ARG A 52 -34.29 12.56 -16.02
N LYS A 53 -33.19 13.07 -16.58
CA LYS A 53 -33.20 14.32 -17.38
C LYS A 53 -32.39 14.14 -18.67
N LYS A 54 -32.92 14.76 -19.74
CA LYS A 54 -32.56 14.67 -21.17
C LYS A 54 -31.04 14.71 -21.44
N PRO A 55 -30.54 14.03 -22.50
CA PRO A 55 -29.12 14.04 -22.83
C PRO A 55 -28.69 15.44 -23.27
N ARG A 56 -27.91 16.14 -22.45
CA ARG A 56 -26.98 17.14 -22.98
C ARG A 56 -25.96 16.38 -23.83
N GLN A 57 -25.74 16.84 -25.06
CA GLN A 57 -24.57 16.42 -25.83
C GLN A 57 -23.34 16.88 -25.04
N LEU A 58 -22.73 15.95 -24.29
CA LEU A 58 -21.41 16.15 -23.72
C LEU A 58 -20.41 16.16 -24.88
N PRO A 59 -19.43 17.08 -24.89
CA PRO A 59 -18.36 17.04 -25.87
C PRO A 59 -17.60 15.71 -25.77
N PRO A 60 -16.89 15.28 -26.83
CA PRO A 60 -16.20 13.99 -26.82
C PRO A 60 -15.19 13.94 -25.68
N VAL A 61 -15.24 12.86 -24.88
CA VAL A 61 -14.39 12.59 -23.69
C VAL A 61 -12.91 12.94 -23.90
N LYS A 62 -12.40 12.77 -25.13
CA LYS A 62 -11.03 13.13 -25.51
C LYS A 62 -10.69 14.62 -25.37
N ALA A 63 -11.63 15.52 -25.70
CA ALA A 63 -11.41 16.97 -25.61
C ALA A 63 -11.35 17.44 -24.16
N GLU A 64 -12.20 16.91 -23.28
CA GLU A 64 -12.23 17.25 -21.86
C GLU A 64 -11.00 16.72 -21.09
N VAL A 65 -10.52 15.52 -21.43
CA VAL A 65 -9.25 14.99 -20.89
C VAL A 65 -8.07 15.89 -21.25
N GLU A 66 -8.04 16.43 -22.48
CA GLU A 66 -6.98 17.34 -22.91
C GLU A 66 -7.07 18.70 -22.22
N THR A 67 -8.28 19.19 -21.95
CA THR A 67 -8.51 20.41 -21.15
C THR A 67 -7.89 20.26 -19.75
N ILE A 68 -8.13 19.15 -19.05
CA ILE A 68 -7.52 18.91 -17.73
C ILE A 68 -6.00 18.88 -17.82
N ARG A 69 -5.46 18.21 -18.85
CA ARG A 69 -4.01 18.13 -19.06
C ARG A 69 -3.42 19.53 -19.21
N GLN A 70 -4.04 20.40 -20.01
CA GLN A 70 -3.59 21.77 -20.23
C GLN A 70 -3.68 22.64 -18.98
N GLU A 71 -4.78 22.59 -18.23
CA GLU A 71 -4.93 23.37 -17.00
C GLU A 71 -3.89 22.97 -15.95
N LEU A 72 -3.61 21.67 -15.82
CA LEU A 72 -2.58 21.16 -14.92
C LEU A 72 -1.15 21.47 -15.41
N GLN A 73 -0.92 21.51 -16.72
CA GLN A 73 0.34 21.99 -17.28
C GLN A 73 0.59 23.45 -16.93
N ARG A 74 -0.45 24.28 -16.92
CA ARG A 74 -0.40 25.69 -16.50
C ARG A 74 -0.29 25.87 -14.97
N GLY A 75 -0.28 24.78 -14.20
CA GLY A 75 -0.16 24.82 -12.74
C GLY A 75 -1.44 25.29 -12.04
N ARG A 76 -2.60 25.15 -12.68
CA ARG A 76 -3.90 25.49 -12.07
C ARG A 76 -4.41 24.29 -11.28
N PHE A 77 -4.25 24.35 -9.96
CA PHE A 77 -4.63 23.29 -9.01
C PHE A 77 -5.89 23.68 -8.23
N SER A 78 -6.98 24.02 -8.92
CA SER A 78 -8.16 24.62 -8.30
C SER A 78 -9.37 23.67 -8.23
N ASP A 79 -10.41 24.08 -7.48
CA ASP A 79 -11.67 23.36 -7.40
C ASP A 79 -12.37 23.23 -8.75
N GLU A 80 -12.25 24.23 -9.63
CA GLU A 80 -12.78 24.16 -10.99
C GLU A 80 -12.12 23.03 -11.78
N THR A 81 -10.82 22.82 -11.58
CA THR A 81 -10.08 21.72 -12.24
C THR A 81 -10.54 20.35 -11.70
N LEU A 82 -10.83 20.26 -10.39
CA LEU A 82 -11.43 19.05 -9.80
C LEU A 82 -12.85 18.79 -10.31
N GLN A 83 -13.65 19.83 -10.53
CA GLN A 83 -15.01 19.70 -11.05
C GLN A 83 -15.01 19.19 -12.50
N ILE A 84 -14.06 19.65 -13.33
CA ILE A 84 -13.86 19.11 -14.69
C ILE A 84 -13.43 17.64 -14.62
N LEU A 85 -12.57 17.28 -13.66
CA LEU A 85 -12.19 15.88 -13.42
C LEU A 85 -13.39 15.02 -13.02
N GLU A 86 -14.23 15.52 -12.14
CA GLU A 86 -15.44 14.83 -11.71
C GLU A 86 -16.42 14.62 -12.87
N SER A 87 -16.65 15.63 -13.72
CA SER A 87 -17.56 15.52 -14.86
C SER A 87 -17.12 14.47 -15.88
N LEU A 88 -15.81 14.32 -16.09
CA LEU A 88 -15.24 13.27 -16.95
C LEU A 88 -15.53 11.85 -16.44
N LEU A 89 -15.64 11.69 -15.12
CA LEU A 89 -15.92 10.41 -14.48
C LEU A 89 -17.41 10.04 -14.50
N VAL A 90 -18.27 10.93 -15.01
CA VAL A 90 -19.70 10.66 -15.26
C VAL A 90 -19.89 10.15 -16.70
N CYS A 91 -19.42 8.93 -16.97
CA CYS A 91 -19.62 8.27 -18.27
C CYS A 91 -20.70 7.16 -18.21
N LYS A 92 -21.46 7.01 -19.30
CA LYS A 92 -22.51 5.97 -19.42
C LYS A 92 -21.96 4.59 -19.77
N ASP A 93 -20.82 4.53 -20.48
CA ASP A 93 -20.17 3.28 -20.83
C ASP A 93 -19.07 2.94 -19.81
N ALA A 94 -19.22 1.77 -19.18
CA ALA A 94 -18.31 1.34 -18.12
C ALA A 94 -16.89 1.11 -18.65
N LYS A 95 -16.74 0.63 -19.90
CA LYS A 95 -15.43 0.36 -20.49
C LYS A 95 -14.67 1.66 -20.75
N SER A 96 -15.30 2.65 -21.38
CA SER A 96 -14.69 3.96 -21.63
C SER A 96 -14.38 4.70 -20.33
N LEU A 97 -15.22 4.55 -19.30
CA LEU A 97 -14.98 5.12 -17.98
C LEU A 97 -13.71 4.53 -17.34
N MET A 98 -13.57 3.21 -17.36
CA MET A 98 -12.39 2.54 -16.79
C MET A 98 -11.11 2.89 -17.54
N GLU A 99 -11.15 2.97 -18.87
CA GLU A 99 -10.00 3.39 -19.69
C GLU A 99 -9.60 4.85 -19.39
N THR A 100 -10.59 5.75 -19.36
CA THR A 100 -10.39 7.17 -19.01
C THR A 100 -9.80 7.31 -17.61
N ARG A 101 -10.37 6.62 -16.62
CA ARG A 101 -9.90 6.63 -15.23
C ARG A 101 -8.47 6.10 -15.12
N SER A 102 -8.14 5.02 -15.80
CA SER A 102 -6.78 4.47 -15.83
C SER A 102 -5.79 5.47 -16.43
N SER A 103 -6.10 6.05 -17.58
CA SER A 103 -5.24 7.03 -18.25
C SER A 103 -5.04 8.29 -17.41
N LEU A 104 -6.11 8.79 -16.77
CA LEU A 104 -6.04 9.95 -15.89
C LEU A 104 -5.25 9.64 -14.63
N THR A 105 -5.40 8.44 -14.05
CA THR A 105 -4.62 8.02 -12.88
C THR A 105 -3.13 8.01 -13.17
N GLU A 106 -2.71 7.43 -14.29
CA GLU A 106 -1.30 7.41 -14.70
C GLU A 106 -0.75 8.83 -14.92
N PHE A 107 -1.52 9.66 -15.63
CA PHE A 107 -1.16 11.06 -15.84
C PHE A 107 -1.03 11.83 -14.52
N MET A 108 -2.00 11.69 -13.60
CA MET A 108 -2.01 12.39 -12.31
C MET A 108 -0.86 11.92 -11.42
N ARG A 109 -0.51 10.64 -11.43
CA ARG A 109 0.69 10.12 -10.74
C ARG A 109 1.97 10.73 -11.28
N SER A 110 2.13 10.78 -12.61
CA SER A 110 3.30 11.43 -13.22
C SER A 110 3.34 12.93 -12.92
N LYS A 111 2.19 13.60 -13.00
CA LYS A 111 2.11 15.04 -12.84
C LYS A 111 2.34 15.44 -11.38
N SER A 112 1.76 14.72 -10.43
CA SER A 112 1.99 14.98 -9.01
C SER A 112 3.47 14.85 -8.66
N LEU A 113 4.15 13.81 -9.14
CA LEU A 113 5.59 13.63 -8.91
C LEU A 113 6.43 14.78 -9.49
N SER A 114 6.13 15.23 -10.71
CA SER A 114 6.79 16.39 -11.31
C SER A 114 6.56 17.63 -10.45
N VAL A 115 5.31 17.92 -10.10
CA VAL A 115 4.95 19.11 -9.35
C VAL A 115 5.58 19.11 -7.96
N MET A 116 5.59 17.97 -7.25
CA MET A 116 6.21 17.88 -5.93
C MET A 116 7.71 18.18 -5.94
N ARG A 117 8.39 17.93 -7.08
CA ARG A 117 9.80 18.32 -7.27
C ARG A 117 9.96 19.81 -7.54
N ASP A 118 9.04 20.38 -8.29
CA ASP A 118 9.12 21.79 -8.71
C ASP A 118 8.72 22.77 -7.60
N ILE A 119 7.92 22.33 -6.63
CA ILE A 119 7.40 23.19 -5.56
C ILE A 119 8.28 23.25 -4.31
N THR A 120 9.51 22.72 -4.33
CA THR A 120 10.40 22.68 -3.16
C THR A 120 10.68 24.06 -2.57
N GLU A 121 10.71 25.10 -3.39
CA GLU A 121 10.97 26.49 -2.96
C GLU A 121 9.70 27.27 -2.61
N LYS A 122 8.50 26.71 -2.84
CA LYS A 122 7.24 27.35 -2.47
C LYS A 122 7.04 27.44 -0.96
N THR A 123 6.15 28.33 -0.53
CA THR A 123 5.75 28.44 0.89
C THR A 123 5.07 27.16 1.36
N VAL A 124 4.99 26.96 2.68
CA VAL A 124 4.37 25.76 3.26
C VAL A 124 2.89 25.70 2.90
N GLU A 125 2.19 26.83 2.94
CA GLU A 125 0.78 26.97 2.59
C GLU A 125 0.53 26.56 1.14
N GLN A 126 1.36 27.05 0.22
CA GLN A 126 1.25 26.69 -1.20
C GLN A 126 1.51 25.21 -1.44
N LYS A 127 2.50 24.62 -0.75
CA LYS A 127 2.77 23.17 -0.84
C LYS A 127 1.58 22.36 -0.36
N LEU A 128 1.02 22.70 0.80
CA LEU A 128 -0.12 22.00 1.37
C LEU A 128 -1.35 22.11 0.48
N TRP A 129 -1.63 23.29 -0.09
CA TRP A 129 -2.74 23.49 -1.00
C TRP A 129 -2.62 22.63 -2.28
N ILE A 130 -1.41 22.58 -2.87
CA ILE A 130 -1.15 21.73 -4.05
C ILE A 130 -1.27 20.24 -3.70
N MET A 131 -0.78 19.82 -2.53
CA MET A 131 -0.92 18.44 -2.07
C MET A 131 -2.39 18.07 -1.85
N GLU A 132 -3.18 18.96 -1.24
CA GLU A 132 -4.61 18.75 -1.02
C GLU A 132 -5.39 18.59 -2.33
N PHE A 133 -5.07 19.41 -3.34
CA PHE A 133 -5.61 19.25 -4.68
C PHE A 133 -5.38 17.82 -5.21
N PHE A 134 -4.14 17.31 -5.15
CA PHE A 134 -3.84 15.97 -5.66
C PHE A 134 -4.46 14.87 -4.79
N VAL A 135 -4.54 15.03 -3.48
CA VAL A 135 -5.27 14.10 -2.59
C VAL A 135 -6.73 13.97 -3.04
N ARG A 136 -7.41 15.09 -3.29
CA ARG A 136 -8.80 15.09 -3.76
C ARG A 136 -8.93 14.50 -5.16
N ALA A 137 -8.01 14.81 -6.06
CA ALA A 137 -8.01 14.24 -7.40
C ALA A 137 -7.80 12.71 -7.39
N PHE A 138 -6.87 12.20 -6.57
CA PHE A 138 -6.68 10.76 -6.40
C PHE A 138 -7.88 10.08 -5.75
N ALA A 139 -8.57 10.75 -4.82
CA ALA A 139 -9.82 10.24 -4.26
C ALA A 139 -10.92 10.10 -5.33
N LEU A 140 -11.09 11.11 -6.20
CA LEU A 140 -12.03 11.04 -7.34
C LEU A 140 -11.71 9.88 -8.29
N LEU A 141 -10.42 9.70 -8.59
CA LEU A 141 -9.90 8.61 -9.41
C LEU A 141 -9.82 7.26 -8.66
N GLY A 142 -10.16 7.22 -7.37
CA GLY A 142 -10.03 6.06 -6.48
C GLY A 142 -8.65 5.43 -6.50
N ASP A 143 -7.63 6.25 -6.72
CA ASP A 143 -6.24 5.91 -6.51
C ASP A 143 -5.94 6.04 -5.01
N ILE A 144 -6.32 5.00 -4.26
CA ILE A 144 -6.17 4.94 -2.81
C ILE A 144 -4.69 5.12 -2.41
N GLU A 145 -3.78 4.52 -3.18
CA GLU A 145 -2.34 4.59 -2.95
C GLU A 145 -1.82 6.03 -3.06
N GLY A 146 -2.13 6.72 -4.16
CA GLY A 146 -1.73 8.12 -4.37
C GLY A 146 -2.35 9.06 -3.34
N CYS A 147 -3.61 8.84 -2.99
CA CYS A 147 -4.33 9.61 -1.97
C CYS A 147 -3.68 9.49 -0.59
N LEU A 148 -3.45 8.25 -0.12
CA LEU A 148 -2.88 8.01 1.21
C LEU A 148 -1.41 8.45 1.28
N ALA A 149 -0.63 8.28 0.21
CA ALA A 149 0.76 8.73 0.16
C ALA A 149 0.86 10.25 0.33
N LEU A 150 0.11 11.04 -0.46
CA LEU A 150 0.17 12.50 -0.34
C LEU A 150 -0.45 13.01 0.96
N LYS A 151 -1.48 12.35 1.50
CA LYS A 151 -2.02 12.69 2.81
C LYS A 151 -0.99 12.49 3.92
N TYR A 152 -0.22 11.40 3.88
CA TYR A 152 0.88 11.16 4.82
C TYR A 152 1.94 12.25 4.73
N GLU A 153 2.40 12.58 3.53
CA GLU A 153 3.40 13.63 3.31
C GLU A 153 2.91 14.99 3.79
N SER A 154 1.62 15.32 3.61
CA SER A 154 1.02 16.57 4.09
C SER A 154 1.03 16.65 5.61
N LEU A 155 0.71 15.54 6.29
CA LEU A 155 0.77 15.44 7.75
C LEU A 155 2.22 15.58 8.25
N LEU A 156 3.20 14.94 7.59
CA LEU A 156 4.61 15.10 7.95
C LEU A 156 5.10 16.54 7.74
N LEU A 157 4.78 17.16 6.61
CA LEU A 157 5.17 18.54 6.32
C LEU A 157 4.65 19.50 7.39
N ARG A 158 3.36 19.36 7.76
CA ARG A 158 2.75 20.12 8.85
C ARG A 158 3.45 19.87 10.18
N GLN A 159 3.66 18.60 10.54
CA GLN A 159 4.33 18.21 11.78
C GLN A 159 5.74 18.78 11.91
N VAL A 160 6.51 18.85 10.82
CA VAL A 160 7.87 19.41 10.81
C VAL A 160 7.85 20.94 10.90
N LYS A 161 6.83 21.59 10.34
CA LYS A 161 6.71 23.05 10.28
C LYS A 161 5.88 23.65 11.43
N SER A 162 5.35 22.82 12.32
CA SER A 162 4.49 23.26 13.42
C SER A 162 5.23 24.08 14.50
N SER A 163 6.56 23.98 14.59
CA SER A 163 7.35 24.63 15.65
C SER A 163 7.29 26.16 15.62
N GLY A 164 6.88 26.77 14.50
CA GLY A 164 6.68 28.22 14.37
C GLY A 164 5.28 28.64 13.92
N CYS A 165 4.34 27.70 13.80
CA CYS A 165 2.98 27.98 13.32
C CYS A 165 1.97 26.99 13.93
N PRO A 166 1.21 27.39 14.97
CA PRO A 166 0.23 26.52 15.61
C PRO A 166 -0.85 25.99 14.65
N PHE A 167 -1.19 26.74 13.59
CA PHE A 167 -2.14 26.30 12.56
C PHE A 167 -1.67 25.06 11.77
N LEU A 168 -0.38 24.75 11.81
CA LEU A 168 0.20 23.56 11.19
C LEU A 168 0.34 22.39 12.19
N GLN A 169 -0.12 22.53 13.42
CA GLN A 169 -0.07 21.45 14.39
C GLN A 169 -0.96 20.29 13.93
N VAL A 170 -0.37 19.10 13.83
CA VAL A 170 -1.10 17.86 13.56
C VAL A 170 -1.46 17.22 14.88
N SER A 171 -2.76 17.03 15.13
CA SER A 171 -3.23 16.44 16.38
C SER A 171 -3.03 14.93 16.42
N SER A 172 -2.93 14.37 17.62
CA SER A 172 -2.90 12.92 17.83
C SER A 172 -4.13 12.22 17.27
N MET A 173 -5.29 12.89 17.28
CA MET A 173 -6.54 12.39 16.71
C MET A 173 -6.49 12.35 15.18
N GLU A 174 -5.86 13.34 14.55
CA GLU A 174 -5.70 13.38 13.10
C GLU A 174 -4.80 12.22 12.61
N TRP A 175 -3.68 11.99 13.30
CA TRP A 175 -2.82 10.83 13.04
C TRP A 175 -3.54 9.50 13.28
N LEU A 176 -4.38 9.42 14.31
CA LEU A 176 -5.17 8.23 14.62
C LEU A 176 -6.19 7.91 13.51
N ASN A 177 -6.98 8.90 13.09
CA ASN A 177 -7.93 8.73 11.98
C ASN A 177 -7.21 8.30 10.70
N PHE A 178 -6.05 8.88 10.42
CA PHE A 178 -5.24 8.48 9.28
C PHE A 178 -4.73 7.03 9.40
N ALA A 179 -4.30 6.60 10.58
CA ALA A 179 -3.88 5.22 10.83
C ALA A 179 -5.01 4.20 10.62
N GLU A 180 -6.24 4.54 11.00
CA GLU A 180 -7.42 3.69 10.76
C GLU A 180 -7.69 3.52 9.26
N HIS A 181 -7.68 4.62 8.50
CA HIS A 181 -7.80 4.54 7.05
C HIS A 181 -6.69 3.69 6.41
N LEU A 182 -5.46 3.76 6.91
CA LEU A 182 -4.37 2.90 6.42
C LEU A 182 -4.61 1.42 6.73
N LEU A 183 -5.13 1.10 7.92
CA LEU A 183 -5.48 -0.28 8.30
C LEU A 183 -6.56 -0.85 7.39
N ASP A 184 -7.64 -0.10 7.15
CA ASP A 184 -8.76 -0.51 6.32
C ASP A 184 -8.33 -0.82 4.88
N ASN A 185 -7.26 -0.17 4.42
CA ASN A 185 -6.68 -0.34 3.09
C ASN A 185 -5.45 -1.26 3.06
N GLY A 186 -5.10 -1.92 4.16
CA GLY A 186 -4.01 -2.91 4.22
C GLY A 186 -2.59 -2.34 4.29
N PHE A 187 -2.43 -1.03 4.49
CA PHE A 187 -1.13 -0.36 4.60
C PHE A 187 -0.55 -0.42 6.02
N TYR A 188 -0.42 -1.63 6.56
CA TYR A 188 -0.07 -1.89 7.96
C TYR A 188 1.26 -1.24 8.43
N PRO A 189 2.36 -1.25 7.67
CA PRO A 189 3.61 -0.63 8.12
C PRO A 189 3.48 0.89 8.29
N ILE A 190 2.72 1.56 7.41
CA ILE A 190 2.49 3.00 7.49
C ILE A 190 1.48 3.30 8.59
N ALA A 191 0.45 2.46 8.77
CA ALA A 191 -0.50 2.59 9.88
C ALA A 191 0.21 2.58 11.23
N ARG A 192 1.18 1.66 11.40
CA ARG A 192 2.06 1.63 12.57
C ARG A 192 2.79 2.95 12.76
N GLN A 193 3.42 3.49 11.71
CA GLN A 193 4.17 4.76 11.79
C GLN A 193 3.26 5.94 12.15
N ALA A 194 2.05 5.99 11.58
CA ALA A 194 1.05 7.00 11.92
C ALA A 194 0.64 6.92 13.40
N CYS A 195 0.49 5.71 13.96
CA CYS A 195 0.27 5.53 15.40
C CYS A 195 1.47 5.99 16.24
N GLU A 196 2.70 5.76 15.79
CA GLU A 196 3.90 6.26 16.48
C GLU A 196 3.90 7.80 16.52
N ASN A 197 3.57 8.45 15.39
CA ASN A 197 3.41 9.91 15.34
C ASN A 197 2.28 10.41 16.25
N ALA A 198 1.14 9.71 16.31
CA ALA A 198 0.04 10.04 17.22
C ALA A 198 0.47 9.98 18.70
N LEU A 199 1.25 8.97 19.09
CA LEU A 199 1.75 8.83 20.46
C LEU A 199 2.75 9.93 20.83
N LEU A 200 3.59 10.35 19.88
CA LEU A 200 4.52 11.47 20.09
C LEU A 200 3.79 12.80 20.32
N GLY A 201 2.64 13.00 19.67
CA GLY A 201 1.78 14.17 19.91
C GLY A 201 1.27 14.23 21.34
N ILE A 202 0.76 13.10 21.86
CA ILE A 202 0.25 13.00 23.24
C ILE A 202 1.34 13.32 24.27
N GLN A 203 2.54 12.75 24.09
CA GLN A 203 3.66 12.97 25.02
C GLN A 203 4.10 14.44 25.12
N LYS A 204 3.90 15.24 24.06
CA LYS A 204 4.22 16.67 24.06
C LYS A 204 3.16 17.50 24.79
N ASP A 205 1.91 17.07 24.77
CA ASP A 205 0.78 17.75 25.42
C ASP A 205 0.67 17.41 26.92
N ASP A 206 1.15 16.23 27.34
CA ASP A 206 1.11 15.75 28.73
C ASP A 206 1.99 16.56 29.71
N VAL A 207 2.88 17.42 29.21
CA VAL A 207 3.64 18.37 30.05
C VAL A 207 2.74 19.49 30.61
N VAL A 208 1.54 19.70 30.04
CA VAL A 208 0.66 20.84 30.41
C VAL A 208 -0.65 20.42 31.09
N ASN A 209 -1.20 19.22 30.87
CA ASN A 209 -2.50 18.82 31.45
C ASN A 209 -2.58 17.33 31.83
N ALA A 210 -1.79 16.92 32.82
CA ALA A 210 -1.87 15.62 33.43
C ALA A 210 -3.15 15.46 34.28
N LYS A 211 -4.27 15.01 33.69
CA LYS A 211 -5.21 14.05 34.35
C LYS A 211 -6.49 13.64 33.61
N ILE A 212 -6.94 14.29 32.54
CA ILE A 212 -8.34 14.09 32.09
C ILE A 212 -8.50 13.35 30.75
N CYS A 213 -7.51 13.38 29.84
CA CYS A 213 -7.66 12.80 28.48
C CYS A 213 -6.84 11.52 28.20
N GLU A 214 -5.96 11.12 29.12
CA GLU A 214 -4.94 10.07 28.92
C GLU A 214 -5.52 8.65 28.74
N PHE A 215 -6.76 8.40 29.20
CA PHE A 215 -7.22 7.03 29.40
C PHE A 215 -7.89 6.37 28.17
N SER A 216 -8.32 7.13 27.17
CA SER A 216 -9.05 6.59 26.01
C SER A 216 -8.25 6.66 24.69
N GLY A 217 -7.69 7.82 24.37
CA GLY A 217 -6.96 8.05 23.11
C GLY A 217 -5.69 7.22 23.00
N SER A 218 -4.81 7.28 24.01
CA SER A 218 -3.54 6.54 24.04
C SER A 218 -3.75 5.01 23.97
N LYS A 219 -4.77 4.48 24.66
CA LYS A 219 -5.13 3.06 24.60
C LYS A 219 -5.65 2.64 23.22
N ARG A 220 -6.48 3.46 22.57
CA ARG A 220 -6.95 3.21 21.21
C ARG A 220 -5.78 3.21 20.21
N ILE A 221 -4.90 4.20 20.27
CA ILE A 221 -3.72 4.28 19.39
C ILE A 221 -2.82 3.05 19.56
N LYS A 222 -2.54 2.63 20.80
CA LYS A 222 -1.74 1.42 21.07
C LYS A 222 -2.39 0.16 20.49
N ARG A 223 -3.71 -0.02 20.67
CA ARG A 223 -4.43 -1.17 20.10
C ARG A 223 -4.33 -1.24 18.57
N ILE A 224 -4.51 -0.10 17.88
CA ILE A 224 -4.41 0.00 16.42
C ILE A 224 -2.98 -0.28 15.94
N ARG A 225 -1.98 0.27 16.63
CA ARG A 225 -0.57 -0.01 16.36
C ARG A 225 -0.27 -1.51 16.49
N ASP A 226 -0.72 -2.13 17.57
CA ASP A 226 -0.46 -3.55 17.83
C ASP A 226 -1.15 -4.43 16.76
N HIS A 227 -2.38 -4.06 16.35
CA HIS A 227 -3.05 -4.68 15.21
C HIS A 227 -2.26 -4.54 13.91
N ALA A 228 -1.72 -3.34 13.62
CA ALA A 228 -0.88 -3.10 12.46
C ALA A 228 0.40 -3.95 12.47
N VAL A 229 1.04 -4.09 13.64
CA VAL A 229 2.24 -4.92 13.82
C VAL A 229 1.92 -6.39 13.57
N ILE A 230 0.86 -6.92 14.17
CA ILE A 230 0.42 -8.31 13.99
C ILE A 230 0.09 -8.58 12.52
N SER A 231 -0.67 -7.67 11.89
CA SER A 231 -1.08 -7.80 10.48
C SER A 231 0.12 -7.76 9.53
N SER A 232 1.10 -6.88 9.80
CA SER A 232 2.36 -6.82 9.05
C SER A 232 3.17 -8.13 9.19
N ALA A 233 3.21 -8.71 10.39
CA ALA A 233 3.94 -9.95 10.65
C ALA A 233 3.28 -11.16 9.99
N SER A 234 1.94 -11.25 10.03
CA SER A 234 1.16 -12.33 9.43
C SER A 234 1.28 -12.40 7.91
N GLY A 235 1.50 -11.26 7.24
CA GLY A 235 1.72 -11.19 5.79
C GLY A 235 3.16 -11.51 5.36
N SER A 236 4.09 -11.74 6.28
CA SER A 236 5.48 -11.98 5.92
C SER A 236 5.68 -13.35 5.26
N VAL A 237 6.61 -13.44 4.29
CA VAL A 237 6.97 -14.71 3.62
C VAL A 237 7.37 -15.79 4.63
N GLN A 238 8.02 -15.40 5.72
CA GLN A 238 8.39 -16.31 6.80
C GLN A 238 7.16 -16.82 7.57
N ALA A 239 6.21 -15.94 7.91
CA ALA A 239 4.95 -16.35 8.54
C ALA A 239 4.12 -17.25 7.62
N GLN A 240 4.03 -16.92 6.33
CA GLN A 240 3.32 -17.73 5.34
C GLN A 240 3.99 -19.09 5.12
N ALA A 241 5.32 -19.14 5.04
CA ALA A 241 6.07 -20.39 4.91
C ALA A 241 5.90 -21.28 6.15
N THR A 242 5.96 -20.70 7.35
CA THR A 242 5.73 -21.46 8.58
C THR A 242 4.30 -21.97 8.69
N GLU A 243 3.30 -21.18 8.30
CA GLU A 243 1.90 -21.62 8.25
C GLU A 243 1.69 -22.73 7.21
N TYR A 244 2.27 -22.58 6.01
CA TYR A 244 2.23 -23.60 4.97
C TYR A 244 2.87 -24.93 5.45
N LEU A 245 4.03 -24.86 6.12
CA LEU A 245 4.69 -26.03 6.69
C LEU A 245 3.85 -26.69 7.79
N LYS A 246 3.19 -25.90 8.66
CA LYS A 246 2.25 -26.42 9.66
C LYS A 246 1.08 -27.14 9.01
N ARG A 247 0.43 -26.53 8.01
CA ARG A 247 -0.67 -27.14 7.24
C ARG A 247 -0.22 -28.46 6.59
N LYS A 248 0.94 -28.48 5.94
CA LYS A 248 1.52 -29.69 5.32
C LYS A 248 1.82 -30.79 6.34
N THR A 249 2.21 -30.43 7.56
CA THR A 249 2.46 -31.39 8.64
C THR A 249 1.16 -32.02 9.14
N ILE A 250 0.11 -31.21 9.32
CA ILE A 250 -1.23 -31.65 9.74
C ILE A 250 -1.88 -32.53 8.65
N GLU A 251 -1.72 -32.17 7.38
CA GLU A 251 -2.21 -32.96 6.25
C GLU A 251 -1.51 -34.33 6.18
N LYS A 252 -0.19 -34.38 6.40
CA LYS A 252 0.54 -35.64 6.51
C LYS A 252 0.13 -36.51 7.70
N SER A 253 -0.22 -35.91 8.84
CA SER A 253 -0.72 -36.69 9.98
C SER A 253 -2.13 -37.24 9.75
N ASN A 254 -2.98 -36.54 9.00
CA ASN A 254 -4.33 -37.00 8.68
C ASN A 254 -4.37 -38.08 7.59
N ILE A 255 -3.41 -38.10 6.67
CA ILE A 255 -3.26 -39.16 5.66
C ILE A 255 -2.71 -40.46 6.28
N CYS A 256 -2.09 -40.40 7.46
CA CYS A 256 -1.47 -41.54 8.11
C CYS A 256 -2.45 -42.31 9.02
N SER A 257 -3.46 -42.93 8.42
CA SER A 257 -4.19 -44.02 9.07
C SER A 257 -3.25 -45.24 9.26
N PRO A 258 -3.44 -46.09 10.29
CA PRO A 258 -2.40 -47.01 10.74
C PRO A 258 -2.18 -48.25 9.86
N VAL A 259 -2.84 -48.39 8.70
CA VAL A 259 -2.90 -49.69 7.99
C VAL A 259 -1.78 -49.88 6.94
N SER A 260 -0.93 -48.89 6.64
CA SER A 260 0.09 -49.01 5.57
C SER A 260 1.55 -48.77 5.98
N LYS A 261 1.84 -48.50 7.27
CA LYS A 261 3.21 -48.17 7.72
C LYS A 261 4.21 -49.31 7.51
N ASP A 262 3.80 -50.57 7.60
CA ASP A 262 4.71 -51.71 7.42
C ASP A 262 5.15 -51.89 5.97
N ILE A 263 4.24 -51.74 5.00
CA ILE A 263 4.58 -51.90 3.57
C ILE A 263 5.50 -50.76 3.10
N GLN A 264 5.25 -49.53 3.55
CA GLN A 264 6.06 -48.37 3.18
C GLN A 264 7.44 -48.38 3.87
N SER A 265 7.52 -48.91 5.10
CA SER A 265 8.77 -49.18 5.81
C SER A 265 9.59 -50.25 5.09
N MET A 266 8.97 -51.37 4.74
CA MET A 266 9.64 -52.46 4.02
C MET A 266 10.13 -52.02 2.63
N ALA A 267 9.33 -51.28 1.87
CA ALA A 267 9.73 -50.77 0.56
C ALA A 267 10.93 -49.82 0.64
N ASN A 268 10.96 -48.93 1.65
CA ASN A 268 12.09 -48.03 1.88
C ASN A 268 13.37 -48.77 2.29
N ILE A 269 13.24 -49.80 3.14
CA ILE A 269 14.37 -50.64 3.55
C ILE A 269 14.91 -51.41 2.33
N LEU A 270 14.04 -51.99 1.51
CA LEU A 270 14.42 -52.72 0.30
C LEU A 270 15.08 -51.80 -0.74
N PHE A 271 14.57 -50.59 -0.93
CA PHE A 271 15.16 -49.60 -1.83
C PHE A 271 16.56 -49.18 -1.38
N ARG A 272 16.73 -48.85 -0.09
CA ARG A 272 18.04 -48.50 0.49
C ARG A 272 19.03 -49.66 0.41
N ASN A 273 18.58 -50.88 0.67
CA ASN A 273 19.39 -52.08 0.54
C ASN A 273 19.77 -52.36 -0.93
N GLY A 274 18.88 -52.07 -1.88
CA GLY A 274 19.15 -52.13 -3.31
C GLY A 274 20.25 -51.18 -3.74
N ILE A 275 20.21 -49.92 -3.29
CA ILE A 275 21.27 -48.94 -3.55
C ILE A 275 22.60 -49.41 -2.94
N LYS A 276 22.60 -49.87 -1.68
CA LYS A 276 23.82 -50.38 -1.03
C LYS A 276 24.43 -51.56 -1.80
N LYS A 277 23.62 -52.55 -2.21
CA LYS A 277 24.10 -53.69 -3.00
C LYS A 277 24.67 -53.26 -4.35
N ARG A 278 24.04 -52.28 -5.02
CA ARG A 278 24.54 -51.75 -6.30
C ARG A 278 25.89 -51.05 -6.12
N ASN A 279 26.03 -50.24 -5.09
CA ASN A 279 27.28 -49.52 -4.81
C ASN A 279 28.41 -50.48 -4.44
N VAL A 280 28.13 -51.52 -3.65
CA VAL A 280 29.12 -52.56 -3.32
C VAL A 280 29.56 -53.32 -4.59
N ARG A 281 28.63 -53.63 -5.50
CA ARG A 281 28.96 -54.32 -6.75
C ARG A 281 29.84 -53.46 -7.65
N GLN A 282 29.51 -52.17 -7.79
CA GLN A 282 30.33 -51.21 -8.55
C GLN A 282 31.72 -51.01 -7.93
N LEU A 283 31.84 -51.04 -6.61
CA LEU A 283 33.11 -50.96 -5.90
C LEU A 283 33.98 -52.20 -6.12
N LEU A 284 33.37 -53.40 -6.16
CA LEU A 284 34.09 -54.63 -6.44
C LEU A 284 34.48 -54.74 -7.92
N GLU A 285 33.65 -54.23 -8.83
CA GLU A 285 33.97 -54.14 -10.26
C GLU A 285 35.10 -53.14 -10.54
N SER A 286 35.16 -52.01 -9.82
CA SER A 286 36.26 -51.04 -9.94
C SER A 286 37.57 -51.46 -9.26
N GLN A 287 37.53 -52.49 -8.42
CA GLN A 287 38.70 -53.08 -7.75
C GLN A 287 39.22 -54.36 -8.42
N ARG A 288 38.59 -54.83 -9.50
CA ARG A 288 39.20 -55.87 -10.33
C ARG A 288 40.39 -55.27 -11.09
N PRO A 289 41.62 -55.79 -10.91
CA PRO A 289 42.73 -55.42 -11.79
C PRO A 289 42.34 -55.84 -13.21
N GLY A 290 42.57 -54.95 -14.18
CA GLY A 290 42.48 -55.32 -15.59
C GLY A 290 43.34 -56.55 -15.84
N SER A 291 42.73 -57.58 -16.43
CA SER A 291 43.47 -58.55 -17.23
C SER A 291 43.88 -57.87 -18.53
#